data_AF-A0A8T2UXG3-F1
#
_entry.id   AF-A0A8T2UXG3-F1
#
_cell.length_a   1.000
_cell.length_b   1.000
_cell.length_c   1.000
_cell.angle_alpha   90.00
_cell.angle_beta   90.00
_cell.angle_gamma   90.00
#
_symmetry.space_group_name_H-M   'P 1'
#
loop_
_entity.id
_entity.type
_entity.pdbx_description
1 polymer ?
#
loop_
_entity_poly.entity_id
_entity_poly.type
_entity_poly.pdbx_seq_one_letter_code
_entity_poly.pdbx_strand_id
1 'polypeptide(L)'
;MCKKLLAHGIKHLHIYTLNLDKSAVGILQNLGIIDTSKVRRPLPAWRLPANINQVKEDVRPIFWVNQPRNYISRTVSWKDFPHGKSGDSRSPAYGAYTDYQFLHKRSHNKEIQEDWVVPLNDVQDIYELFAKYCSGKRKGHPWSELEGLRPETDKINAKLVEINTRDFLTTNIQPAVNGQRLDASIFGWGGPGGYVYQKAYAGFFCAPENLDKLVENAKGLPNLTYIAANLRVVDPVSFMALKDETFHTWNPGWGSLYAEDNSSRRVIQKVCKTKHAVPLLSLVIHRR
;
A
#
# COMPACT_ATOMS: atom_id res chain seq x y z
N MET A 1 23.46 -9.07 -34.82
CA MET A 1 24.71 -8.50 -34.25
C MET A 1 24.99 -9.07 -32.86
N CYS A 2 24.20 -8.77 -31.83
CA CYS A 2 24.48 -9.20 -30.44
C CYS A 2 24.65 -10.71 -30.27
N LYS A 3 23.86 -11.55 -30.95
CA LYS A 3 24.04 -13.02 -30.95
C LYS A 3 25.44 -13.45 -31.44
N LYS A 4 25.98 -12.78 -32.47
CA LYS A 4 27.33 -13.05 -32.99
C LYS A 4 28.39 -12.63 -31.97
N LEU A 5 28.23 -11.47 -31.32
CA LEU A 5 29.17 -10.97 -30.30
C LEU A 5 29.22 -11.91 -29.08
N LEU A 6 28.07 -12.38 -28.60
CA LEU A 6 27.99 -13.37 -27.51
C LEU A 6 28.66 -14.70 -27.89
N ALA A 7 28.47 -15.16 -29.14
CA ALA A 7 29.11 -16.39 -29.63
C ALA A 7 30.64 -16.29 -29.72
N HIS A 8 31.19 -15.08 -29.85
CA HIS A 8 32.64 -14.83 -29.86
C HIS A 8 33.21 -14.57 -28.45
N GLY A 9 32.46 -14.87 -27.38
CA GLY A 9 32.96 -14.84 -26.00
C GLY A 9 32.84 -13.49 -25.28
N ILE A 10 32.16 -12.49 -25.87
CA ILE A 10 31.89 -11.22 -25.18
C ILE A 10 30.82 -11.46 -24.11
N LYS A 11 31.14 -11.16 -22.84
CA LYS A 11 30.27 -11.43 -21.68
C LYS A 11 29.33 -10.29 -21.31
N HIS A 12 29.56 -9.08 -21.84
CA HIS A 12 28.83 -7.87 -21.44
C HIS A 12 28.26 -7.15 -22.65
N LEU A 13 27.01 -6.69 -22.54
CA LEU A 13 26.34 -5.85 -23.52
C LEU A 13 25.88 -4.56 -22.83
N HIS A 14 26.33 -3.42 -23.33
CA HIS A 14 25.83 -2.11 -22.91
C HIS A 14 24.84 -1.61 -23.97
N ILE A 15 23.59 -1.34 -23.57
CA ILE A 15 22.52 -0.93 -24.49
C ILE A 15 22.14 0.51 -24.18
N TYR A 16 22.30 1.41 -25.15
CA TYR A 16 21.77 2.76 -25.08
C TYR A 16 20.26 2.71 -25.29
N THR A 17 19.49 2.95 -24.23
CA THR A 17 18.02 2.84 -24.26
C THR A 17 17.34 4.10 -24.80
N LEU A 18 18.03 5.25 -24.80
CA LEU A 18 17.47 6.55 -25.19
C LEU A 18 16.13 6.86 -24.47
N ASN A 19 16.01 6.43 -23.21
CA ASN A 19 14.79 6.52 -22.40
C ASN A 19 13.56 5.77 -22.99
N LEU A 20 13.78 4.80 -23.89
CA LEU A 20 12.76 3.90 -24.42
C LEU A 20 12.99 2.48 -23.92
N ASP A 21 11.98 1.89 -23.30
CA ASP A 21 12.08 0.58 -22.64
C ASP A 21 11.75 -0.59 -23.58
N LYS A 22 10.70 -0.47 -24.41
CA LYS A 22 10.17 -1.55 -25.24
C LYS A 22 11.22 -2.19 -26.14
N SER A 23 12.02 -1.37 -26.81
CA SER A 23 13.05 -1.85 -27.74
C SER A 23 14.17 -2.59 -27.01
N ALA A 24 14.63 -2.05 -25.88
CA ALA A 24 15.69 -2.66 -25.09
C ALA A 24 15.25 -4.00 -24.47
N VAL A 25 14.04 -4.04 -23.89
CA VAL A 25 13.47 -5.27 -23.32
C VAL A 25 13.23 -6.32 -24.40
N GLY A 26 12.69 -5.94 -25.56
CA GLY A 26 12.47 -6.86 -26.68
C GLY A 26 13.77 -7.46 -27.23
N ILE A 27 14.85 -6.68 -27.31
CA ILE A 27 16.17 -7.19 -27.69
C ILE A 27 16.66 -8.23 -26.67
N LEU A 28 16.53 -7.96 -25.38
CA LEU A 28 16.97 -8.85 -24.31
C LEU A 28 16.16 -10.16 -24.25
N GLN A 29 14.85 -10.09 -24.51
CA GLN A 29 13.97 -11.26 -24.65
C GLN A 29 14.36 -12.10 -25.87
N ASN A 30 14.60 -11.48 -27.03
CA ASN A 30 15.02 -12.17 -28.26
C ASN A 30 16.42 -12.80 -28.19
N LEU A 31 17.26 -12.30 -27.29
CA LEU A 31 18.55 -12.90 -26.95
C LEU A 31 18.43 -14.03 -25.93
N GLY A 32 17.26 -14.22 -25.31
CA GLY A 32 17.04 -15.22 -24.26
C GLY A 32 17.75 -14.89 -22.95
N ILE A 33 18.24 -13.66 -22.77
CA ILE A 33 18.96 -13.23 -21.56
C ILE A 33 17.96 -12.92 -20.43
N ILE A 34 16.79 -12.38 -20.78
CA ILE A 34 15.74 -12.05 -19.82
C ILE A 34 14.48 -12.79 -20.22
N ASP A 35 13.94 -13.52 -19.26
CA ASP A 35 12.59 -14.08 -19.35
C ASP A 35 11.69 -13.32 -18.38
N THR A 36 10.94 -12.36 -18.92
CA THR A 36 10.02 -11.53 -18.13
C THR A 36 8.91 -12.35 -17.47
N SER A 37 8.58 -13.54 -18.01
CA SER A 37 7.59 -14.45 -17.41
C SER A 37 8.11 -15.15 -16.15
N LYS A 38 9.43 -15.24 -15.99
CA LYS A 38 10.09 -15.89 -14.84
C LYS A 38 10.64 -14.90 -13.81
N VAL A 39 10.38 -13.60 -13.96
CA VAL A 39 10.79 -12.60 -12.96
C VAL A 39 9.98 -12.81 -11.68
N ARG A 40 10.57 -13.54 -10.74
CA ARG A 40 9.97 -13.79 -9.43
C ARG A 40 10.09 -12.56 -8.55
N ARG A 41 9.04 -12.30 -7.78
CA ARG A 41 9.09 -11.30 -6.72
C ARG A 41 9.84 -11.92 -5.53
N PRO A 42 10.96 -11.35 -5.08
CA PRO A 42 11.68 -11.89 -3.93
C PRO A 42 10.86 -11.75 -2.63
N LEU A 43 9.99 -10.73 -2.57
CA LEU A 43 9.19 -10.37 -1.40
C LEU A 43 7.72 -10.08 -1.79
N PRO A 44 6.75 -10.24 -0.86
CA PRO A 44 5.31 -10.25 -1.17
C PRO A 44 4.78 -8.93 -1.73
N ALA A 45 5.33 -7.81 -1.26
CA ALA A 45 4.66 -6.52 -1.39
C ALA A 45 5.58 -5.35 -1.79
N TRP A 46 6.89 -5.57 -1.89
CA TRP A 46 7.87 -4.50 -2.01
C TRP A 46 9.02 -4.90 -2.93
N ARG A 47 9.55 -3.92 -3.66
CA ARG A 47 10.84 -4.07 -4.34
C ARG A 47 11.95 -3.75 -3.35
N LEU A 48 12.99 -4.58 -3.34
CA LEU A 48 14.19 -4.31 -2.56
C LEU A 48 14.82 -3.01 -3.08
N PRO A 49 15.12 -2.04 -2.21
CA PRO A 49 15.86 -0.85 -2.58
C PRO A 49 17.26 -1.23 -3.03
N ALA A 50 17.83 -0.46 -3.97
CA ALA A 50 19.21 -0.64 -4.42
C ALA A 50 20.26 -0.10 -3.41
N ASN A 51 19.82 0.43 -2.26
CA ASN A 51 20.71 0.98 -1.24
C ASN A 51 21.36 -0.15 -0.41
N ILE A 52 22.68 -0.15 -0.32
CA ILE A 52 23.51 -1.20 0.32
C ILE A 52 23.04 -1.54 1.73
N ASN A 53 22.63 -0.54 2.52
CA ASN A 53 22.17 -0.74 3.90
C ASN A 53 20.77 -1.39 3.96
N GLN A 54 19.94 -1.17 2.94
CA GLN A 54 18.56 -1.68 2.85
C GLN A 54 18.43 -3.02 2.10
N VAL A 55 19.48 -3.47 1.39
CA VAL A 55 19.50 -4.81 0.73
C VAL A 55 19.24 -5.94 1.72
N LYS A 56 19.62 -5.70 2.96
CA LYS A 56 19.54 -6.60 4.09
C LYS A 56 18.11 -6.73 4.65
N GLU A 57 17.28 -5.71 4.48
CA GLU A 57 15.93 -5.65 5.04
C GLU A 57 15.00 -6.74 4.45
N ASP A 58 14.39 -7.54 5.32
CA ASP A 58 13.46 -8.61 4.94
C ASP A 58 12.02 -8.40 5.48
N VAL A 59 11.83 -7.53 6.47
CA VAL A 59 10.54 -7.28 7.12
C VAL A 59 10.18 -5.80 7.13
N ARG A 60 8.96 -5.48 6.66
CA ARG A 60 8.37 -4.13 6.69
C ARG A 60 7.00 -4.11 7.36
N PRO A 61 6.63 -3.01 8.01
CA PRO A 61 5.25 -2.79 8.45
C PRO A 61 4.28 -2.75 7.26
N ILE A 62 3.15 -3.44 7.38
CA ILE A 62 2.13 -3.57 6.32
C ILE A 62 1.50 -2.21 5.91
N PHE A 63 1.63 -1.19 6.75
CA PHE A 63 0.96 0.08 6.56
C PHE A 63 1.43 0.85 5.32
N TRP A 64 2.72 0.79 5.00
CA TRP A 64 3.30 1.49 3.85
C TRP A 64 3.27 0.68 2.54
N VAL A 65 2.56 -0.46 2.50
CA VAL A 65 2.51 -1.39 1.36
C VAL A 65 2.13 -0.70 0.05
N ASN A 66 1.28 0.32 0.13
CA ASN A 66 0.82 1.10 -1.01
C ASN A 66 1.61 2.41 -1.19
N GLN A 67 2.58 2.71 -0.32
CA GLN A 67 3.38 3.94 -0.29
C GLN A 67 4.89 3.63 -0.09
N PRO A 68 5.50 2.85 -1.00
CA PRO A 68 6.88 2.41 -0.85
C PRO A 68 7.90 3.57 -0.86
N ARG A 69 7.62 4.67 -1.58
CA ARG A 69 8.56 5.82 -1.62
C ARG A 69 8.60 6.56 -0.29
N ASN A 70 7.44 6.76 0.34
CA ASN A 70 7.35 7.40 1.65
C ASN A 70 8.01 6.55 2.76
N TYR A 71 7.92 5.22 2.68
CA TYR A 71 8.69 4.37 3.58
C TYR A 71 10.21 4.60 3.42
N ILE A 72 10.71 4.57 2.18
CA ILE A 72 12.14 4.72 1.89
C ILE A 72 12.66 6.11 2.34
N SER A 73 11.91 7.18 2.11
CA SER A 73 12.34 8.53 2.52
C SER A 73 12.45 8.68 4.03
N ARG A 74 11.56 8.01 4.80
CA ARG A 74 11.57 8.05 6.27
C ARG A 74 12.65 7.18 6.88
N THR A 75 12.98 6.07 6.22
CA THR A 75 14.00 5.13 6.71
C THR A 75 15.39 5.40 6.15
N VAL A 76 15.56 6.46 5.35
CA VAL A 76 16.86 6.81 4.74
C VAL A 76 17.94 7.10 5.78
N SER A 77 17.56 7.66 6.93
CA SER A 77 18.47 8.01 8.03
C SER A 77 18.77 6.83 8.95
N TRP A 78 18.11 5.68 8.76
CA TRP A 78 18.30 4.51 9.60
C TRP A 78 19.68 3.89 9.33
N LYS A 79 20.38 3.59 10.41
CA LYS A 79 21.68 2.90 10.36
C LYS A 79 21.51 1.39 10.20
N ASP A 80 20.50 0.82 10.86
CA ASP A 80 20.19 -0.61 10.86
C ASP A 80 18.73 -0.86 10.48
N PHE A 81 18.48 -1.95 9.76
CA PHE A 81 17.16 -2.38 9.31
C PHE A 81 16.71 -3.66 10.02
N PRO A 82 15.40 -3.86 10.25
CA PRO A 82 14.90 -5.07 10.87
C PRO A 82 15.17 -6.30 10.00
N HIS A 83 15.56 -7.38 10.70
CA HIS A 83 15.87 -8.68 10.13
C HIS A 83 15.09 -9.80 10.84
N GLY A 84 14.32 -10.59 10.10
CA GLY A 84 13.58 -11.75 10.58
C GLY A 84 12.33 -11.41 11.40
N LYS A 85 12.48 -10.78 12.57
CA LYS A 85 11.35 -10.34 13.42
C LYS A 85 11.35 -8.84 13.58
N SER A 86 10.23 -8.22 13.19
CA SER A 86 9.94 -6.83 13.57
C SER A 86 9.56 -6.78 15.05
N GLY A 87 10.17 -5.87 15.84
CA GLY A 87 9.69 -5.60 17.20
C GLY A 87 10.72 -5.32 18.30
N ASP A 88 12.02 -5.27 18.04
CA ASP A 88 12.93 -4.70 19.06
C ASP A 88 12.78 -3.18 19.08
N SER A 89 11.92 -2.68 19.97
CA SER A 89 11.61 -1.26 20.14
C SER A 89 12.82 -0.40 20.55
N ARG A 90 13.94 -1.04 20.91
CA ARG A 90 15.22 -0.39 21.18
C ARG A 90 16.02 -0.11 19.91
N SER A 91 15.59 -0.62 18.76
CA SER A 91 16.26 -0.35 17.50
C SER A 91 16.08 1.12 17.12
N PRO A 92 17.16 1.83 16.72
CA PRO A 92 17.09 3.18 16.15
C PRO A 92 16.17 3.29 14.93
N ALA A 93 15.82 2.14 14.33
CA ALA A 93 14.78 1.98 13.32
C ALA A 93 13.37 2.38 13.80
N TYR A 94 13.14 2.65 15.09
CA TYR A 94 11.87 3.22 15.56
C TYR A 94 11.99 4.70 15.93
N GLY A 95 13.03 5.39 15.44
CA GLY A 95 13.22 6.82 15.60
C GLY A 95 11.94 7.60 15.35
N ALA A 96 11.72 8.64 16.14
CA ALA A 96 10.51 9.46 16.06
C ALA A 96 10.30 9.90 14.61
N TYR A 97 9.13 9.57 14.04
CA TYR A 97 8.74 9.94 12.67
C TYR A 97 8.39 11.43 12.58
N THR A 98 9.17 12.29 13.24
CA THR A 98 8.89 13.70 13.51
C THR A 98 9.23 14.63 12.34
N ASP A 99 9.77 14.09 11.24
CA ASP A 99 10.17 14.93 10.13
C ASP A 99 9.02 15.13 9.13
N TYR A 100 8.05 15.95 9.54
CA TYR A 100 6.99 16.49 8.68
C TYR A 100 7.53 17.21 7.43
N GLN A 101 8.80 17.61 7.46
CA GLN A 101 9.52 18.30 6.37
C GLN A 101 9.82 17.39 5.18
N PHE A 102 9.79 16.06 5.36
CA PHE A 102 9.98 15.06 4.29
C PHE A 102 8.67 14.39 3.84
N LEU A 103 7.51 14.90 4.26
CA LEU A 103 6.27 14.61 3.55
C LEU A 103 6.45 15.18 2.14
N HIS A 104 6.87 14.33 1.21
CA HIS A 104 6.90 14.68 -0.20
C HIS A 104 5.56 15.33 -0.51
N LYS A 105 5.57 16.60 -0.95
CA LYS A 105 4.46 17.14 -1.73
C LYS A 105 4.26 16.10 -2.80
N ARG A 106 3.19 15.31 -2.67
CA ARG A 106 2.91 14.24 -3.62
C ARG A 106 2.97 14.90 -4.97
N SER A 107 3.81 14.39 -5.87
CA SER A 107 3.63 14.77 -7.27
C SER A 107 2.24 14.26 -7.57
N HIS A 108 1.27 15.17 -7.56
CA HIS A 108 -0.07 14.85 -7.95
C HIS A 108 0.06 14.42 -9.40
N ASN A 109 0.10 13.10 -9.62
CA ASN A 109 -0.02 12.57 -10.96
C ASN A 109 -1.28 13.24 -11.51
N LYS A 110 -1.18 13.87 -12.69
CA LYS A 110 -2.31 14.58 -13.30
C LYS A 110 -3.57 13.71 -13.28
N GLU A 111 -3.39 12.40 -13.46
CA GLU A 111 -4.43 11.38 -13.34
C GLU A 111 -5.17 11.37 -11.98
N ILE A 112 -4.48 11.53 -10.84
CA ILE A 112 -5.13 11.61 -9.52
C ILE A 112 -5.93 12.91 -9.39
N GLN A 113 -5.44 14.01 -9.96
CA GLN A 113 -6.19 15.27 -9.98
C GLN A 113 -7.46 15.13 -10.83
N GLU A 114 -7.34 14.57 -12.02
CA GLU A 114 -8.48 14.34 -12.91
C GLU A 114 -9.49 13.34 -12.32
N ASP A 115 -9.01 12.30 -11.64
CA ASP A 115 -9.89 11.26 -11.08
C ASP A 115 -10.57 11.67 -9.76
N TRP A 116 -9.87 12.38 -8.88
CA TRP A 116 -10.32 12.62 -7.51
C TRP A 116 -10.75 14.06 -7.21
N VAL A 117 -10.54 15.00 -8.14
CA VAL A 117 -11.07 16.37 -8.05
C VAL A 117 -12.41 16.44 -8.78
N VAL A 118 -13.45 15.93 -8.12
CA VAL A 118 -14.83 15.92 -8.61
C VAL A 118 -15.66 16.72 -7.59
N PRO A 119 -16.64 17.55 -8.00
CA PRO A 119 -17.49 18.26 -7.04
C PRO A 119 -18.13 17.27 -6.05
N LEU A 120 -17.91 17.50 -4.76
CA LEU A 120 -18.48 16.73 -3.65
C LEU A 120 -19.52 17.59 -2.94
N ASN A 121 -20.76 17.13 -2.95
CA ASN A 121 -21.87 17.80 -2.24
C ASN A 121 -22.09 17.17 -0.87
N ASP A 122 -21.98 15.84 -0.78
CA ASP A 122 -22.22 15.10 0.45
C ASP A 122 -21.13 14.03 0.71
N VAL A 123 -21.13 13.50 1.94
CA VAL A 123 -20.25 12.41 2.35
C VAL A 123 -20.51 11.14 1.53
N GLN A 124 -21.73 10.93 1.04
CA GLN A 124 -22.07 9.80 0.19
C GLN A 124 -21.24 9.78 -1.12
N ASP A 125 -20.92 10.96 -1.67
CA ASP A 125 -20.10 11.07 -2.88
C ASP A 125 -18.69 10.49 -2.65
N ILE A 126 -18.16 10.64 -1.43
CA ILE A 126 -16.88 10.05 -1.04
C ILE A 126 -16.98 8.53 -1.01
N TYR A 127 -18.10 7.97 -0.53
CA TYR A 127 -18.29 6.51 -0.48
C TYR A 127 -18.37 5.92 -1.88
N GLU A 128 -19.05 6.61 -2.80
CA GLU A 128 -19.08 6.23 -4.20
C GLU A 128 -17.71 6.29 -4.87
N LEU A 129 -16.87 7.28 -4.55
CA LEU A 129 -15.53 7.37 -5.10
C LEU A 129 -14.66 6.16 -4.71
N PHE A 130 -14.71 5.76 -3.44
CA PHE A 130 -14.01 4.57 -2.96
C PHE A 130 -14.57 3.29 -3.61
N ALA A 131 -15.89 3.17 -3.75
CA ALA A 131 -16.53 2.05 -4.45
C ALA A 131 -16.16 1.99 -5.95
N LYS A 132 -16.06 3.14 -6.62
CA LYS A 132 -15.62 3.24 -8.03
C LYS A 132 -14.15 2.82 -8.19
N TYR A 133 -13.30 3.15 -7.22
CA TYR A 133 -11.93 2.64 -7.20
C TYR A 133 -11.89 1.12 -7.02
N CYS A 134 -12.63 0.57 -6.04
CA CYS A 134 -12.66 -0.88 -5.80
C CYS A 134 -13.27 -1.71 -6.95
N SER A 135 -14.10 -1.10 -7.80
CA SER A 135 -14.64 -1.74 -9.01
C SER A 135 -13.70 -1.64 -10.22
N GLY A 136 -12.52 -1.06 -10.07
CA GLY A 136 -11.53 -0.93 -11.15
C GLY A 136 -11.83 0.18 -12.16
N LYS A 137 -12.85 1.02 -11.91
CA LYS A 137 -13.21 2.14 -12.80
C LYS A 137 -12.23 3.31 -12.71
N ARG A 138 -11.43 3.36 -11.64
CA ARG A 138 -10.38 4.36 -11.42
C ARG A 138 -9.05 3.68 -11.14
N LYS A 139 -7.96 4.30 -11.59
CA LYS A 139 -6.61 3.74 -11.44
C LYS A 139 -5.86 4.30 -10.23
N GLY A 140 -6.11 5.55 -9.86
CA GLY A 140 -5.46 6.18 -8.70
C GLY A 140 -6.28 6.08 -7.42
N HIS A 141 -5.60 6.14 -6.26
CA HIS A 141 -6.22 6.26 -4.94
C HIS A 141 -5.36 7.16 -4.03
N PRO A 142 -5.92 8.06 -3.21
CA PRO A 142 -5.12 9.00 -2.42
C PRO A 142 -4.19 8.31 -1.41
N TRP A 143 -4.53 7.10 -0.96
CA TRP A 143 -3.67 6.31 -0.05
C TRP A 143 -2.79 5.28 -0.79
N SER A 144 -2.70 5.33 -2.12
CA SER A 144 -1.88 4.43 -2.93
C SER A 144 -1.03 5.20 -3.96
N GLU A 145 0.28 4.94 -3.95
CA GLU A 145 1.22 5.31 -5.02
C GLU A 145 1.20 4.30 -6.18
N LEU A 146 0.58 3.14 -5.98
CA LEU A 146 0.48 2.09 -6.99
C LEU A 146 -0.75 2.33 -7.88
N GLU A 147 -0.59 2.09 -9.17
CA GLU A 147 -1.68 2.11 -10.14
C GLU A 147 -2.55 0.86 -10.01
N GLY A 148 -3.83 1.07 -9.73
CA GLY A 148 -4.85 0.04 -9.62
C GLY A 148 -4.77 -0.79 -8.34
N LEU A 149 -5.73 -1.69 -8.20
CA LEU A 149 -5.74 -2.69 -7.14
C LEU A 149 -4.73 -3.80 -7.45
N ARG A 150 -4.25 -4.45 -6.39
CA ARG A 150 -3.40 -5.61 -6.53
C ARG A 150 -4.23 -6.78 -7.08
N PRO A 151 -3.65 -7.66 -7.92
CA PRO A 151 -4.36 -8.82 -8.45
C PRO A 151 -4.90 -9.77 -7.38
N GLU A 152 -4.33 -9.74 -6.17
CA GLU A 152 -4.85 -10.50 -5.02
C GLU A 152 -6.24 -10.05 -4.55
N THR A 153 -6.54 -8.76 -4.73
CA THR A 153 -7.77 -8.12 -4.27
C THR A 153 -8.97 -8.49 -5.14
N ASP A 154 -8.76 -8.99 -6.36
CA ASP A 154 -9.84 -9.36 -7.30
C ASP A 154 -10.86 -10.32 -6.69
N LYS A 155 -10.42 -11.23 -5.82
CA LYS A 155 -11.30 -12.19 -5.13
C LYS A 155 -12.30 -11.54 -4.17
N ILE A 156 -12.00 -10.34 -3.68
CA ILE A 156 -12.77 -9.66 -2.63
C ILE A 156 -13.38 -8.32 -3.11
N ASN A 157 -13.16 -7.92 -4.36
CA ASN A 157 -13.65 -6.64 -4.91
C ASN A 157 -15.15 -6.40 -4.65
N ALA A 158 -16.01 -7.40 -4.86
CA ALA A 158 -17.45 -7.26 -4.61
C ALA A 158 -17.77 -6.91 -3.15
N LYS A 159 -17.11 -7.57 -2.19
CA LYS A 159 -17.26 -7.30 -0.76
C LYS A 159 -16.71 -5.93 -0.38
N LEU A 160 -15.61 -5.50 -1.01
CA LEU A 160 -15.02 -4.19 -0.77
C LEU A 160 -15.94 -3.07 -1.24
N VAL A 161 -16.59 -3.23 -2.39
CA VAL A 161 -17.58 -2.26 -2.87
C VAL A 161 -18.72 -2.12 -1.87
N GLU A 162 -19.28 -3.23 -1.39
CA GLU A 162 -20.35 -3.23 -0.37
C GLU A 162 -19.93 -2.53 0.93
N ILE A 163 -18.73 -2.86 1.44
CA ILE A 163 -18.19 -2.28 2.67
C ILE A 163 -17.96 -0.77 2.55
N ASN A 164 -17.39 -0.31 1.43
CA ASN A 164 -17.18 1.13 1.19
C ASN A 164 -18.50 1.91 1.11
N THR A 165 -19.57 1.33 0.57
CA THR A 165 -20.91 1.97 0.56
C THR A 165 -21.54 2.08 1.95
N ARG A 166 -21.07 1.28 2.92
CA ARG A 166 -21.54 1.25 4.31
C ARG A 166 -20.62 2.01 5.27
N ASP A 167 -20.02 3.11 4.81
CA ASP A 167 -19.17 4.01 5.61
C ASP A 167 -17.78 3.48 6.03
N PHE A 168 -17.41 2.25 5.66
CA PHE A 168 -16.08 1.69 5.88
C PHE A 168 -15.15 1.98 4.71
N LEU A 169 -14.50 3.15 4.74
CA LEU A 169 -13.62 3.64 3.68
C LEU A 169 -12.27 2.93 3.70
N THR A 170 -12.10 1.92 2.84
CA THR A 170 -10.92 1.06 2.83
C THR A 170 -9.69 1.72 2.22
N THR A 171 -8.54 1.67 2.89
CA THR A 171 -7.28 2.23 2.41
C THR A 171 -6.24 1.19 2.05
N ASN A 172 -6.19 0.08 2.80
CA ASN A 172 -5.22 -0.98 2.60
C ASN A 172 -5.86 -2.33 2.94
N ILE A 173 -5.73 -3.31 2.06
CA ILE A 173 -6.42 -4.60 2.19
C ILE A 173 -5.46 -5.71 1.74
N GLN A 174 -5.47 -6.80 2.49
CA GLN A 174 -4.80 -8.05 2.12
C GLN A 174 -5.75 -9.22 2.40
N PRO A 175 -6.04 -10.07 1.40
CA PRO A 175 -6.84 -11.28 1.61
C PRO A 175 -6.08 -12.31 2.45
N ALA A 176 -6.80 -13.24 3.07
CA ALA A 176 -6.16 -14.39 3.71
C ALA A 176 -5.75 -15.44 2.67
N VAL A 177 -4.55 -16.00 2.85
CA VAL A 177 -3.99 -17.05 2.00
C VAL A 177 -3.46 -18.17 2.87
N ASN A 178 -3.89 -19.40 2.59
CA ASN A 178 -3.52 -20.58 3.37
C ASN A 178 -2.77 -21.59 2.50
N GLY A 179 -1.44 -21.68 2.65
CA GLY A 179 -0.65 -22.71 2.01
C GLY A 179 -0.63 -22.65 0.48
N GLN A 180 -0.63 -21.45 -0.10
CA GLN A 180 -0.52 -21.30 -1.55
C GLN A 180 0.93 -21.58 -1.98
N ARG A 181 1.14 -22.29 -3.08
CA ARG A 181 2.50 -22.56 -3.57
C ARG A 181 3.24 -21.25 -3.94
N LEU A 182 4.55 -21.20 -3.68
CA LEU A 182 5.39 -20.01 -3.98
C LEU A 182 5.48 -19.68 -5.49
N ASP A 183 5.19 -20.65 -6.36
CA ASP A 183 5.14 -20.47 -7.82
C ASP A 183 3.79 -19.95 -8.34
N ALA A 184 2.83 -19.68 -7.44
CA ALA A 184 1.55 -19.11 -7.83
C ALA A 184 1.72 -17.70 -8.40
N SER A 185 1.12 -17.43 -9.57
CA SER A 185 1.28 -16.16 -10.28
C SER A 185 0.80 -14.92 -9.51
N ILE A 186 -0.16 -15.06 -8.58
CA ILE A 186 -0.81 -13.93 -7.90
C ILE A 186 -0.21 -13.71 -6.51
N PHE A 187 -0.07 -14.78 -5.72
CA PHE A 187 0.32 -14.72 -4.30
C PHE A 187 1.74 -15.22 -4.05
N GLY A 188 2.41 -15.79 -5.06
CA GLY A 188 3.72 -16.40 -4.93
C GLY A 188 4.84 -15.37 -4.89
N TRP A 189 5.74 -15.53 -3.92
CA TRP A 189 6.97 -14.76 -3.77
C TRP A 189 8.04 -15.63 -3.13
N GLY A 190 9.33 -15.35 -3.36
CA GLY A 190 10.44 -16.11 -2.78
C GLY A 190 10.95 -17.29 -3.63
N GLY A 191 11.70 -18.19 -2.98
CA GLY A 191 12.37 -19.33 -3.62
C GLY A 191 11.43 -20.47 -4.07
N PRO A 192 11.87 -21.38 -4.94
CA PRO A 192 11.06 -22.53 -5.33
C PRO A 192 10.87 -23.52 -4.17
N GLY A 193 9.73 -24.22 -4.14
CA GLY A 193 9.53 -25.42 -3.30
C GLY A 193 8.89 -25.20 -1.91
N GLY A 194 8.28 -24.04 -1.65
CA GLY A 194 7.60 -23.75 -0.38
C GLY A 194 6.15 -23.28 -0.52
N TYR A 195 5.62 -22.74 0.58
CA TYR A 195 4.23 -22.28 0.70
C TYR A 195 4.15 -20.87 1.30
N VAL A 196 3.16 -20.09 0.85
CA VAL A 196 2.83 -18.74 1.32
C VAL A 196 1.63 -18.79 2.26
N TYR A 197 1.73 -18.05 3.35
CA TYR A 197 0.64 -17.79 4.27
C TYR A 197 0.45 -16.28 4.44
N GLN A 198 -0.79 -15.82 4.41
CA GLN A 198 -1.16 -14.43 4.64
C GLN A 198 -2.38 -14.38 5.56
N LYS A 199 -2.31 -13.54 6.59
CA LYS A 199 -3.47 -13.20 7.42
C LYS A 199 -4.33 -12.16 6.70
N ALA A 200 -5.65 -12.23 6.88
CA ALA A 200 -6.54 -11.20 6.38
C ALA A 200 -6.32 -9.90 7.16
N TYR A 201 -6.11 -8.82 6.43
CA TYR A 201 -5.89 -7.48 6.97
C TYR A 201 -6.75 -6.47 6.21
N ALA A 202 -7.35 -5.54 6.95
CA ALA A 202 -8.11 -4.43 6.39
C ALA A 202 -7.86 -3.15 7.21
N GLY A 203 -7.26 -2.15 6.61
CA GLY A 203 -7.22 -0.78 7.11
C GLY A 203 -8.33 0.04 6.47
N PHE A 204 -9.14 0.72 7.29
CA PHE A 204 -10.24 1.56 6.82
C PHE A 204 -10.49 2.75 7.74
N PHE A 205 -11.27 3.72 7.25
CA PHE A 205 -11.88 4.75 8.08
C PHE A 205 -13.37 4.49 8.29
N CYS A 206 -13.87 4.71 9.50
CA CYS A 206 -15.30 4.60 9.80
C CYS A 206 -15.76 5.71 10.74
N ALA A 207 -17.07 5.98 10.74
CA ALA A 207 -17.71 6.83 11.73
C ALA A 207 -17.63 6.19 13.15
N PRO A 208 -17.65 6.99 14.22
CA PRO A 208 -17.58 6.48 15.60
C PRO A 208 -18.70 5.47 15.91
N GLU A 209 -19.91 5.70 15.40
CA GLU A 209 -21.07 4.82 15.64
C GLU A 209 -20.85 3.41 15.04
N ASN A 210 -20.15 3.34 13.91
CA ASN A 210 -19.81 2.08 13.27
C ASN A 210 -18.60 1.42 13.93
N LEU A 211 -17.68 2.20 14.51
CA LEU A 211 -16.60 1.69 15.33
C LEU A 211 -17.14 1.01 16.59
N ASP A 212 -18.09 1.62 17.29
CA ASP A 212 -18.66 1.06 18.51
C ASP A 212 -19.34 -0.29 18.26
N LYS A 213 -20.13 -0.37 17.16
CA LYS A 213 -20.72 -1.64 16.69
C LYS A 213 -19.67 -2.68 16.34
N LEU A 214 -18.56 -2.27 15.72
CA LEU A 214 -17.47 -3.17 15.37
C LEU A 214 -16.79 -3.71 16.64
N VAL A 215 -16.52 -2.85 17.62
CA VAL A 215 -15.91 -3.19 18.91
C VAL A 215 -16.81 -4.16 19.68
N GLU A 216 -18.12 -3.92 19.69
CA GLU A 216 -19.08 -4.81 20.33
C GLU A 216 -19.08 -6.20 19.68
N ASN A 217 -19.14 -6.26 18.35
CA ASN A 217 -19.07 -7.53 17.61
C ASN A 217 -17.71 -8.23 17.76
N ALA A 218 -16.63 -7.46 17.89
CA ALA A 218 -15.27 -7.98 18.07
C ALA A 218 -15.10 -8.73 19.40
N LYS A 219 -15.86 -8.38 20.45
CA LYS A 219 -15.84 -9.11 21.74
C LYS A 219 -16.21 -10.59 21.58
N GLY A 220 -17.05 -10.92 20.60
CA GLY A 220 -17.41 -12.30 20.26
C GLY A 220 -16.36 -13.06 19.44
N LEU A 221 -15.27 -12.40 19.03
CA LEU A 221 -14.26 -12.93 18.12
C LEU A 221 -12.86 -12.87 18.75
N PRO A 222 -12.44 -13.88 19.53
CA PRO A 222 -11.15 -13.86 20.23
C PRO A 222 -9.93 -13.82 19.30
N ASN A 223 -10.12 -14.17 18.03
CA ASN A 223 -9.07 -14.20 17.02
C ASN A 223 -8.99 -12.91 16.18
N LEU A 224 -9.67 -11.84 16.59
CA LEU A 224 -9.65 -10.56 15.91
C LEU A 224 -8.80 -9.58 16.71
N THR A 225 -7.80 -8.99 16.07
CA THR A 225 -7.01 -7.91 16.67
C THR A 225 -7.31 -6.63 15.92
N TYR A 226 -7.68 -5.59 16.65
CA TYR A 226 -7.93 -4.27 16.08
C TYR A 226 -7.20 -3.21 16.88
N ILE A 227 -6.79 -2.16 16.20
CA ILE A 227 -6.34 -0.91 16.82
C ILE A 227 -7.20 0.17 16.18
N ALA A 228 -7.69 1.12 16.96
CA ALA A 228 -8.49 2.24 16.46
C ALA A 228 -7.91 3.54 16.99
N ALA A 229 -7.82 4.55 16.13
CA ALA A 229 -7.45 5.88 16.55
C ALA A 229 -8.21 6.93 15.75
N ASN A 230 -8.36 8.10 16.36
CA ASN A 230 -8.82 9.30 15.66
C ASN A 230 -7.75 10.38 15.71
N LEU A 231 -8.01 11.53 15.08
CA LEU A 231 -7.08 12.66 15.10
C LEU A 231 -6.70 13.11 16.53
N ARG A 232 -7.55 12.87 17.54
CA ARG A 232 -7.40 13.37 18.92
C ARG A 232 -6.79 12.37 19.91
N VAL A 233 -6.94 11.07 19.68
CA VAL A 233 -6.51 9.98 20.58
C VAL A 233 -5.15 9.44 20.12
N VAL A 234 -4.33 9.07 21.11
CA VAL A 234 -2.93 8.67 20.95
C VAL A 234 -2.76 7.27 21.53
N ASP A 235 -2.34 6.30 20.71
CA ASP A 235 -1.90 4.96 21.14
C ASP A 235 -1.04 4.31 20.02
N PRO A 236 -0.35 3.18 20.27
CA PRO A 236 1.09 3.07 20.60
C PRO A 236 2.05 3.57 19.51
N VAL A 237 3.33 3.73 19.89
CA VAL A 237 4.45 4.43 19.20
C VAL A 237 4.57 4.21 17.68
N SER A 238 4.29 3.01 17.14
CA SER A 238 4.36 2.76 15.69
C SER A 238 3.11 3.21 14.92
N PHE A 239 1.95 3.22 15.57
CA PHE A 239 0.69 3.63 14.95
C PHE A 239 0.55 5.15 14.89
N MET A 240 1.23 5.91 15.76
CA MET A 240 1.19 7.37 15.76
C MET A 240 1.67 7.98 14.43
N ALA A 241 2.82 7.51 13.94
CA ALA A 241 3.38 7.99 12.67
C ALA A 241 2.49 7.68 11.47
N LEU A 242 1.86 6.51 11.51
CA LEU A 242 0.88 6.12 10.51
C LEU A 242 -0.33 7.04 10.57
N LYS A 243 -0.92 7.20 11.75
CA LYS A 243 -2.10 8.05 12.00
C LYS A 243 -1.92 9.42 11.35
N ASP A 244 -0.83 10.09 11.68
CA ASP A 244 -0.58 11.44 11.20
C ASP A 244 -0.50 11.48 9.67
N GLU A 245 0.10 10.47 9.03
CA GLU A 245 0.13 10.35 7.57
C GLU A 245 -1.24 10.04 6.95
N THR A 246 -1.98 9.08 7.51
CA THR A 246 -3.30 8.68 6.98
C THR A 246 -4.26 9.86 7.04
N PHE A 247 -4.19 10.69 8.09
CA PHE A 247 -4.98 11.92 8.21
C PHE A 247 -4.42 13.07 7.38
N HIS A 248 -3.09 13.21 7.23
CA HIS A 248 -2.47 14.20 6.34
C HIS A 248 -2.85 13.98 4.87
N THR A 249 -3.10 12.73 4.48
CA THR A 249 -3.64 12.37 3.16
C THR A 249 -5.01 12.98 2.90
N TRP A 250 -5.87 13.07 3.91
CA TRP A 250 -7.14 13.77 3.80
C TRP A 250 -6.94 15.28 3.65
N ASN A 251 -6.15 15.87 4.54
CA ASN A 251 -5.86 17.31 4.54
C ASN A 251 -4.47 17.56 5.16
N PRO A 252 -3.54 18.25 4.47
CA PRO A 252 -3.68 18.94 3.19
C PRO A 252 -3.72 18.06 1.94
N GLY A 253 -3.48 16.74 1.97
CA GLY A 253 -3.33 15.92 0.75
C GLY A 253 -4.45 16.07 -0.31
N TRP A 254 -5.62 15.50 -0.09
CA TRP A 254 -6.76 15.57 -1.01
C TRP A 254 -7.50 16.90 -0.92
N GLY A 255 -7.69 17.42 0.29
CA GLY A 255 -8.40 18.68 0.54
C GLY A 255 -7.74 19.92 -0.10
N SER A 256 -6.41 19.97 -0.24
CA SER A 256 -5.72 21.12 -0.87
C SER A 256 -5.87 21.16 -2.39
N LEU A 257 -6.37 20.10 -3.02
CA LEU A 257 -6.67 20.11 -4.45
C LEU A 257 -7.88 20.99 -4.79
N TYR A 258 -8.71 21.31 -3.79
CA TYR A 258 -9.82 22.23 -3.91
C TYR A 258 -9.44 23.60 -3.36
N ALA A 259 -9.97 24.65 -3.98
CA ALA A 259 -9.88 26.02 -3.48
C ALA A 259 -10.41 26.13 -2.03
N GLU A 260 -9.89 27.07 -1.26
CA GLU A 260 -10.16 27.19 0.18
C GLU A 260 -11.64 27.43 0.52
N ASP A 261 -12.35 28.08 -0.38
CA ASP A 261 -13.76 28.44 -0.29
C ASP A 261 -14.72 27.34 -0.81
N ASN A 262 -14.20 26.29 -1.46
CA ASN A 262 -15.01 25.26 -2.12
C ASN A 262 -15.77 24.38 -1.10
N SER A 263 -17.05 24.10 -1.38
CA SER A 263 -17.90 23.20 -0.58
C SER A 263 -17.31 21.79 -0.45
N SER A 264 -16.70 21.27 -1.51
CA SER A 264 -16.09 19.94 -1.57
C SER A 264 -14.95 19.78 -0.55
N ARG A 265 -14.16 20.84 -0.36
CA ARG A 265 -13.10 20.89 0.66
C ARG A 265 -13.68 20.79 2.07
N ARG A 266 -14.81 21.44 2.33
CA ARG A 266 -15.49 21.38 3.63
C ARG A 266 -16.00 19.98 3.94
N VAL A 267 -16.54 19.27 2.94
CA VAL A 267 -16.96 17.86 3.10
C VAL A 267 -15.77 16.98 3.47
N ILE A 268 -14.65 17.09 2.76
CA ILE A 268 -13.41 16.34 3.05
C ILE A 268 -12.90 16.64 4.46
N GLN A 269 -12.87 17.92 4.86
CA GLN A 269 -12.44 18.33 6.20
C GLN A 269 -13.37 17.82 7.30
N LYS A 270 -14.69 17.79 7.05
CA LYS A 270 -15.67 17.21 7.98
C LYS A 270 -15.37 15.73 8.21
N VAL A 271 -15.21 14.95 7.14
CA VAL A 271 -14.89 13.52 7.21
C VAL A 271 -13.58 13.26 7.95
N CYS A 272 -12.54 14.03 7.64
CA CYS A 272 -11.24 13.92 8.30
C CYS A 272 -11.31 14.15 9.82
N LYS A 273 -12.17 15.07 10.27
CA LYS A 273 -12.33 15.39 11.70
C LYS A 273 -13.22 14.40 12.45
N THR A 274 -14.17 13.75 11.77
CA THR A 274 -15.17 12.89 12.43
C THR A 274 -14.80 11.41 12.41
N LYS A 275 -14.10 10.93 11.38
CA LYS A 275 -13.82 9.49 11.23
C LYS A 275 -12.62 9.01 12.04
N HIS A 276 -12.66 7.73 12.40
CA HIS A 276 -11.58 6.99 13.04
C HIS A 276 -10.82 6.18 11.99
N ALA A 277 -9.50 6.13 12.08
CA ALA A 277 -8.65 5.22 11.32
C ALA A 277 -8.51 3.91 12.10
N VAL A 278 -8.88 2.79 11.48
CA VAL A 278 -8.95 1.48 12.12
C VAL A 278 -8.20 0.46 11.24
N PRO A 279 -6.97 0.08 11.61
CA PRO A 279 -6.38 -1.17 11.15
C PRO A 279 -7.01 -2.38 11.87
N LEU A 280 -7.57 -3.28 11.07
CA LEU A 280 -8.17 -4.52 11.52
C LEU A 280 -7.35 -5.71 10.99
N LEU A 281 -6.89 -6.58 11.88
CA LEU A 281 -6.16 -7.80 11.54
C LEU A 281 -6.92 -9.01 12.06
N SER A 282 -7.29 -9.91 11.15
CA SER A 282 -7.78 -11.23 11.55
C SER A 282 -6.60 -12.15 11.81
N LEU A 283 -6.53 -12.74 13.01
CA LEU A 283 -5.51 -13.76 13.34
C LEU A 283 -5.82 -15.11 12.70
N VAL A 284 -7.02 -15.28 12.12
CA VAL A 284 -7.44 -16.50 11.44
C VAL A 284 -7.11 -16.43 9.96
N ILE A 285 -6.28 -17.39 9.50
CA ILE A 285 -5.90 -17.50 8.08
C ILE A 285 -7.01 -18.17 7.25
N HIS A 286 -7.91 -18.95 7.87
CA HIS A 286 -9.26 -19.30 7.39
C HIS A 286 -10.04 -20.01 8.50
N ARG A 287 -11.37 -19.79 8.59
CA ARG A 287 -12.26 -20.82 9.14
C ARG A 287 -12.56 -21.77 7.97
N ARG A 288 -12.37 -23.07 8.21
CA ARG A 288 -12.89 -24.12 7.32
C ARG A 288 -14.41 -24.03 7.27
#